data_AF-A0A515AAP9-F1
#
_entry.id   AF-A0A515AAP9-F1
#
_cell.length_a   1.000
_cell.length_b   1.000
_cell.length_c   1.000
_cell.angle_alpha   90.00
_cell.angle_beta   90.00
_cell.angle_gamma   90.00
#
_symmetry.space_group_name_H-M   'P 1'
#
loop_
_entity.id
_entity.type
_entity.pdbx_description
1 polymer ?
#
loop_
_entity_poly.entity_id
_entity_poly.type
_entity_poly.pdbx_seq_one_letter_code
_entity_poly.pdbx_strand_id
1 'polypeptide(L)' 'MRETRVGSLIWKLLSDQGSIIEFIRTNINEFQEAHQDAGTSDFVTGILEKHEKIAWMLRTHLK' A
#
# COMPACT_ATOMS: atom_id res chain seq x y z
N MET A 1 15.30 21.69 -15.24
CA MET A 1 13.94 22.05 -14.78
C MET A 1 13.81 21.58 -13.35
N ARG A 2 13.52 22.47 -12.40
CA ARG A 2 13.38 22.12 -10.98
C ARG A 2 11.92 21.78 -10.73
N GLU A 3 11.61 20.49 -10.70
CA GLU A 3 10.34 20.03 -10.17
C GLU A 3 10.33 20.31 -8.66
N THR A 4 9.30 21.03 -8.22
CA THR A 4 9.18 21.62 -6.90
C THR A 4 9.10 20.54 -5.81
N ARG A 5 9.70 20.80 -4.63
CA ARG A 5 9.86 19.85 -3.50
C ARG A 5 8.58 19.09 -3.08
N VAL A 6 7.40 19.61 -3.43
CA VAL A 6 6.10 19.00 -3.12
C VAL A 6 5.77 17.82 -4.04
N GLY A 7 6.03 17.93 -5.35
CA GLY A 7 5.85 16.80 -6.28
C GLY A 7 6.74 15.62 -5.90
N SER A 8 7.97 15.92 -5.45
CA SER A 8 8.90 14.92 -4.90
C SER A 8 8.37 14.24 -3.63
N LEU A 9 7.69 14.95 -2.72
CA LEU A 9 7.14 14.36 -1.50
C LEU A 9 5.93 13.47 -1.79
N ILE A 10 4.99 13.91 -2.64
CA ILE A 10 3.81 13.11 -3.03
C ILE A 10 4.26 11.82 -3.74
N TRP A 11 5.27 11.91 -4.60
CA TRP A 11 5.84 10.74 -5.26
C TRP A 11 6.48 9.77 -4.26
N LYS A 12 7.23 10.29 -3.28
CA LYS A 12 7.84 9.47 -2.22
C LYS A 12 6.78 8.76 -1.37
N LEU A 13 5.74 9.49 -0.96
CA LEU A 13 4.61 8.90 -0.22
C LEU A 13 3.90 7.81 -1.04
N LEU A 14 3.71 8.03 -2.35
CA LEU A 14 3.12 7.02 -3.23
C LEU A 14 4.00 5.77 -3.33
N SER A 15 5.32 5.94 -3.43
CA SER A 15 6.29 4.84 -3.43
C SER A 15 6.25 4.05 -2.11
N ASP A 16 6.12 4.75 -0.98
CA ASP A 16 6.02 4.12 0.34
C ASP A 16 4.72 3.30 0.45
N GLN A 17 3.58 3.82 -0.04
CA GLN A 17 2.34 3.03 -0.11
C GLN A 17 2.50 1.77 -0.96
N GLY A 18 3.21 1.86 -2.09
CA GLY A 18 3.51 0.70 -2.94
C GLY A 18 4.30 -0.39 -2.22
N SER A 19 5.31 0.00 -1.43
CA SER A 19 6.12 -0.93 -0.64
C SER A 19 5.27 -1.65 0.42
N ILE A 20 4.36 -0.94 1.09
CA ILE A 20 3.47 -1.53 2.10
C ILE A 20 2.46 -2.48 1.45
N ILE A 21 1.87 -2.09 0.32
CA ILE A 21 0.92 -2.93 -0.44
C ILE A 21 1.57 -4.25 -0.85
N GLU A 22 2.79 -4.20 -1.40
CA GLU A 22 3.51 -5.40 -1.83
C GLU A 22 3.80 -6.32 -0.63
N PHE A 23 4.32 -5.75 0.46
CA PHE A 23 4.56 -6.49 1.70
C PHE A 23 3.30 -7.20 2.19
N ILE A 24 2.17 -6.50 2.28
CA ILE A 24 0.91 -7.07 2.74
C ILE A 24 0.46 -8.23 1.83
N ARG A 25 0.46 -8.03 0.51
CA ARG A 25 0.00 -9.05 -0.45
C ARG A 25 0.80 -10.34 -0.36
N THR A 26 2.12 -10.26 -0.17
CA THR A 26 2.95 -11.45 0.03
C THR A 26 2.56 -12.22 1.29
N ASN A 27 2.17 -11.52 2.36
CA ASN A 27 1.85 -12.13 3.66
C ASN A 27 0.42 -12.68 3.76
N ILE A 28 -0.55 -12.16 3.00
CA ILE A 28 -1.96 -12.62 3.07
C ILE A 28 -2.07 -14.14 2.82
N ASN A 29 -1.40 -14.64 1.78
CA ASN A 29 -1.41 -16.07 1.47
C ASN A 29 -0.70 -16.90 2.54
N GLU A 30 0.36 -16.36 3.15
CA GLU A 30 1.09 -17.04 4.23
C GLU A 30 0.20 -17.23 5.47
N PHE A 31 -0.54 -16.20 5.89
CA PHE A 31 -1.48 -16.31 7.00
C PHE A 31 -2.61 -17.30 6.73
N GLN A 32 -3.17 -17.28 5.52
CA GLN A 32 -4.30 -18.13 5.19
C GLN A 32 -3.90 -19.60 4.95
N GLU A 33 -2.83 -19.84 4.20
CA GLU A 33 -2.47 -21.20 3.78
C GLU A 33 -1.54 -21.89 4.78
N ALA A 34 -0.44 -21.23 5.16
CA ALA A 34 0.59 -21.84 6.02
C ALA A 34 0.20 -21.84 7.49
N HIS A 35 -0.51 -20.80 7.95
CA HIS A 35 -0.89 -20.65 9.35
C HIS A 35 -2.38 -20.95 9.63
N GLN A 36 -3.20 -21.13 8.59
CA GLN A 36 -4.65 -21.35 8.71
C GLN A 36 -5.33 -20.27 9.59
N ASP A 37 -4.76 -19.06 9.62
CA ASP A 37 -5.23 -17.94 10.43
C ASP A 37 -6.05 -16.98 9.55
N ALA A 38 -7.30 -17.37 9.33
CA ALA A 38 -8.25 -16.58 8.56
C ALA A 38 -8.52 -15.21 9.19
N GLY A 39 -8.43 -15.09 10.52
CA GLY A 39 -8.68 -13.83 11.23
C GLY A 39 -7.59 -12.80 10.95
N THR A 40 -6.33 -13.21 11.02
CA THR A 40 -5.20 -12.32 10.66
C THR A 40 -5.20 -12.03 9.16
N SER A 41 -5.47 -13.01 8.30
CA SER A 41 -5.60 -12.80 6.85
C SER A 41 -6.64 -11.72 6.51
N ASP A 42 -7.83 -11.80 7.08
CA ASP A 42 -8.91 -10.82 6.87
C ASP A 42 -8.55 -9.44 7.42
N PHE A 43 -7.97 -9.38 8.63
CA PHE A 43 -7.52 -8.13 9.23
C PHE A 43 -6.51 -7.39 8.35
N VAL A 44 -5.50 -8.10 7.84
CA VAL A 44 -4.45 -7.51 7.02
C VAL A 44 -4.98 -7.16 5.61
N THR A 45 -5.96 -7.92 5.09
CA THR A 45 -6.70 -7.56 3.87
C THR A 45 -7.44 -6.22 4.04
N GLY A 46 -8.10 -5.99 5.17
CA GLY A 46 -8.71 -4.68 5.48
C GLY A 46 -7.69 -3.53 5.60
N ILE A 47 -6.44 -3.82 5.94
CA ILE A 47 -5.34 -2.83 5.92
C ILE A 47 -4.90 -2.55 4.48
N LEU A 48 -4.78 -3.58 3.63
CA LEU A 48 -4.44 -3.46 2.21
C LEU A 48 -5.36 -2.47 1.49
N GLU A 49 -6.68 -2.62 1.66
CA GLU A 49 -7.68 -1.75 1.03
C GLU A 49 -7.46 -0.26 1.37
N LYS A 50 -7.08 0.04 2.62
CA LYS A 50 -6.80 1.41 3.06
C LYS A 50 -5.57 1.98 2.35
N HIS A 51 -4.49 1.21 2.26
CA HIS A 51 -3.26 1.65 1.58
C HIS A 51 -3.47 1.82 0.07
N GLU A 52 -4.25 0.94 -0.57
CA GLU A 52 -4.61 1.08 -1.98
C GLU A 52 -5.42 2.35 -2.25
N LYS A 53 -6.38 2.66 -1.38
CA LYS A 53 -7.15 3.91 -1.45
C LYS A 53 -6.26 5.14 -1.32
N ILE A 54 -5.32 5.15 -0.37
CA ILE A 54 -4.36 6.26 -0.20
C ILE A 54 -3.49 6.39 -1.46
N ALA A 55 -2.95 5.29 -1.98
CA ALA A 55 -2.15 5.28 -3.20
C ALA A 55 -2.94 5.82 -4.41
N TRP A 56 -4.22 5.44 -4.55
CA TRP A 56 -5.10 5.97 -5.59
C TRP A 56 -5.27 7.50 -5.46
N MET A 57 -5.55 8.01 -4.27
CA MET A 57 -5.67 9.46 -4.03
C MET A 57 -4.37 10.20 -4.35
N LEU A 58 -3.21 9.68 -3.93
CA LEU A 58 -1.91 10.30 -4.22
C LEU A 58 -1.62 10.37 -5.74
N ARG A 59 -1.99 9.33 -6.51
CA ARG A 59 -1.86 9.34 -7.98
C ARG A 59 -2.69 10.45 -8.64
N THR A 60 -3.81 10.86 -8.04
CA THR A 60 -4.64 11.96 -8.60
C THR A 60 -3.93 13.32 -8.54
N HIS A 61 -2.97 13.50 -7.62
CA HIS A 61 -2.22 14.73 -7.42
C HIS A 61 -0.91 14.82 -8.22
N LEU A 62 -0.54 13.75 -8.94
CA LEU A 62 0.69 13.67 -9.76
C LEU A 62 0.41 13.83 -11.28
N LYS A 63 -0.75 14.38 -11.64
CA LYS A 63 -1.13 14.66 -13.04
C LYS A 63 -0.68 16.04 -13.50
#